data_AF-A0A2W4TZB1-F1
#
_entry.id   AF-A0A2W4TZB1-F1
#
_cell.length_a   1.000
_cell.length_b   1.000
_cell.length_c   1.000
_cell.angle_alpha   90.00
_cell.angle_beta   90.00
_cell.angle_gamma   90.00
#
_symmetry.space_group_name_H-M   'P 1'
#
loop_
_entity.id
_entity.type
_entity.pdbx_description
1 polymer ?
#
loop_
_entity_poly.entity_id
_entity_poly.type
_entity_poly.pdbx_seq_one_letter_code
_entity_poly.pdbx_strand_id
1 'polypeptide(L)'
;MAEAIVGLLERLDGPPRRLIERIGGPRRALIVLIGLGAVALVWGISYWATAPSWVPLFHGLDLKDAAAVTSRLEEAGIEHRLERDGSLVLVREDQLARARVHLAQAGVPSSGRPGFELFDQPSWGMTDFTQRVNYRRALEGELERTIRKMQGVEGAEVHLALSESSVFRRSPDRPLEASVVLRLKPGVRASPELVEGVAFLVASSVDGLQSENVTVLDDSGRVLSAPAEAEGGAGLTLRQLKLRREIERYLESKAEELLEHVVGPGNARVRVAATLSMDRVDRTTEMLDPDGQVATREARSEIVPGPGVVGAGQVVTETLYDLSRTVERVTESGGAVKRLTVAVLVNDRLVDTGAEARYEPRTEEELARVEALVRNAVGLDPSRGDAISVVSVPFEIGRPMVSEPEAGGWLNEVWPVVERVHRPAIALIGVLLAFLLALGVMRALRQPAPEPVVQPAPEQVEAPEEVPALAAAQPEETFEEALQQEQEQEQHELSGLIVESPELAARVLRAWMKEG
;
A
#
# COMPACT_ATOMS: atom_id res chain seq x y z
N MET A 1 -28.18 -27.33 45.34
CA MET A 1 -28.50 -25.93 45.66
C MET A 1 -29.82 -25.74 46.42
N ALA A 2 -30.78 -26.66 46.36
CA ALA A 2 -32.04 -26.54 47.12
C ALA A 2 -31.87 -26.69 48.66
N GLU A 3 -31.00 -27.58 49.14
CA GLU A 3 -30.80 -27.79 50.59
C GLU A 3 -30.02 -26.66 51.28
N ALA A 4 -29.13 -25.98 50.56
CA ALA A 4 -28.41 -24.81 51.08
C ALA A 4 -29.31 -23.57 51.24
N ILE A 5 -30.44 -23.53 50.54
CA ILE A 5 -31.43 -22.45 50.63
C ILE A 5 -32.40 -22.73 51.79
N VAL A 6 -32.75 -24.00 52.06
CA VAL A 6 -33.63 -24.38 53.17
C VAL A 6 -32.94 -24.19 54.53
N GLY A 7 -31.65 -24.55 54.65
CA GLY A 7 -30.88 -24.32 55.89
C GLY A 7 -30.59 -22.85 56.22
N LEU A 8 -30.67 -21.95 55.22
CA LEU A 8 -30.57 -20.50 55.43
C LEU A 8 -31.90 -19.89 55.90
N LEU A 9 -33.03 -20.54 55.58
CA LEU A 9 -34.38 -20.09 55.95
C LEU A 9 -34.79 -20.49 57.37
N GLU A 10 -34.31 -21.62 57.91
CA GLU A 10 -34.59 -22.03 59.30
C GLU A 10 -33.79 -21.24 60.35
N ARG A 11 -32.72 -20.55 59.95
CA ARG A 11 -31.91 -19.71 60.87
C ARG A 11 -32.45 -18.28 61.03
N LEU A 12 -33.61 -17.99 60.43
CA LEU A 12 -34.28 -16.69 60.47
C LEU A 12 -35.58 -16.70 61.31
N ASP A 13 -35.79 -17.70 62.17
CA ASP A 13 -36.90 -17.69 63.13
C ASP A 13 -36.58 -16.84 64.37
N GLY A 14 -36.71 -15.53 64.17
CA GLY A 14 -36.92 -14.52 65.21
C GLY A 14 -36.33 -13.13 64.89
N PRO A 15 -37.04 -12.03 65.15
CA PRO A 15 -38.42 -11.70 64.82
C PRO A 15 -38.47 -10.55 63.78
N PRO A 16 -38.98 -10.72 62.54
CA PRO A 16 -39.28 -9.56 61.70
C PRO A 16 -40.71 -9.04 61.92
N ARG A 17 -41.52 -9.67 62.79
CA ARG A 17 -42.90 -9.19 63.05
C ARG A 17 -42.96 -7.90 63.88
N ARG A 18 -41.98 -7.64 64.76
CA ARG A 18 -41.98 -6.41 65.59
C ARG A 18 -41.34 -5.19 64.91
N LEU A 19 -40.49 -5.39 63.91
CA LEU A 19 -40.03 -4.32 63.02
C LEU A 19 -41.05 -4.03 61.91
N ILE A 20 -41.72 -5.11 61.50
CA ILE A 20 -43.05 -5.22 60.90
C ILE A 20 -44.00 -4.08 61.24
N GLU A 21 -44.47 -4.16 62.48
CA GLU A 21 -45.65 -3.46 63.02
C GLU A 21 -45.45 -1.99 63.41
N ARG A 22 -44.20 -1.51 63.52
CA ARG A 22 -43.90 -0.09 63.86
C ARG A 22 -43.78 0.85 62.66
N ILE A 23 -43.85 0.31 61.44
CA ILE A 23 -43.79 1.08 60.21
C ILE A 23 -45.23 1.22 59.70
N GLY A 24 -45.78 2.44 59.69
CA GLY A 24 -47.15 2.70 59.21
C GLY A 24 -47.36 2.20 57.77
N GLY A 25 -48.58 1.76 57.46
CA GLY A 25 -49.00 1.19 56.17
C GLY A 25 -48.37 1.82 54.92
N PRO A 26 -48.36 3.16 54.74
CA PRO A 26 -47.79 3.78 53.54
C PRO A 26 -46.27 3.60 53.40
N ARG A 27 -45.53 3.51 54.52
CA ARG A 27 -44.06 3.35 54.50
C ARG A 27 -43.64 1.93 54.11
N ARG A 28 -44.47 0.91 54.38
CA ARG A 28 -44.21 -0.47 53.92
C ARG A 28 -44.42 -0.61 52.42
N ALA A 29 -45.49 0.01 51.89
CA ALA A 29 -45.76 0.04 50.46
C ALA A 29 -44.60 0.69 49.68
N LEU A 30 -44.04 1.79 50.19
CA LEU A 30 -42.90 2.46 49.59
C LEU A 30 -41.63 1.60 49.53
N ILE A 31 -41.31 0.87 50.61
CA ILE A 31 -40.11 -0.02 50.64
C ILE A 31 -40.26 -1.18 49.66
N VAL A 32 -41.45 -1.78 49.57
CA VAL A 32 -41.73 -2.87 48.63
C VAL A 32 -41.66 -2.37 47.18
N LEU A 33 -42.22 -1.19 46.88
CA LEU A 33 -42.19 -0.58 45.56
C LEU A 33 -40.75 -0.31 45.08
N ILE A 34 -39.90 0.23 45.97
CA ILE A 34 -38.50 0.54 45.66
C ILE A 34 -37.68 -0.74 45.49
N GLY A 35 -37.89 -1.75 46.33
CA GLY A 35 -37.24 -3.05 46.19
C GLY A 35 -37.59 -3.73 44.85
N LEU A 36 -38.85 -3.65 44.43
CA LEU A 36 -39.31 -4.19 43.16
C LEU A 36 -38.75 -3.41 41.96
N GLY A 37 -38.65 -2.08 42.08
CA GLY A 37 -37.98 -1.22 41.10
C GLY A 37 -36.48 -1.54 40.95
N ALA A 38 -35.77 -1.82 42.04
CA ALA A 38 -34.36 -2.21 42.00
C ALA A 38 -34.16 -3.57 41.31
N VAL A 39 -35.04 -4.55 41.58
CA VAL A 39 -35.00 -5.86 40.90
C VAL A 39 -35.29 -5.71 39.40
N ALA A 40 -36.28 -4.90 39.03
CA ALA A 40 -36.59 -4.61 37.63
C ALA A 40 -35.42 -3.90 36.91
N LEU A 41 -34.74 -2.97 37.59
CA LEU A 41 -33.57 -2.28 37.06
C LEU A 41 -32.40 -3.25 36.83
N VAL A 42 -32.07 -4.10 37.80
CA VAL A 42 -31.00 -5.10 37.67
C VAL A 42 -31.34 -6.11 36.57
N TRP A 43 -32.59 -6.55 36.47
CA TRP A 43 -33.04 -7.43 35.39
C TRP A 43 -32.95 -6.76 34.01
N GLY A 44 -33.33 -5.49 33.90
CA GLY A 44 -33.22 -4.70 32.66
C GLY A 44 -31.76 -4.50 32.22
N ILE A 45 -30.87 -4.14 33.14
CA ILE A 45 -29.43 -4.01 32.86
C ILE A 45 -28.84 -5.35 32.47
N SER A 46 -29.20 -6.44 33.16
CA SER A 46 -28.72 -7.78 32.83
C SER A 46 -29.18 -8.20 31.44
N TYR A 47 -30.45 -7.99 31.10
CA TYR A 47 -30.99 -8.34 29.79
C TYR A 47 -30.28 -7.58 28.67
N TRP A 48 -30.09 -6.27 28.84
CA TRP A 48 -29.36 -5.43 27.88
C TRP A 48 -27.88 -5.81 27.75
N ALA A 49 -27.19 -6.10 28.86
CA ALA A 49 -25.78 -6.49 28.86
C ALA A 49 -25.53 -7.87 28.23
N THR A 50 -26.54 -8.76 28.23
CA THR A 50 -26.45 -10.09 27.60
C THR A 50 -26.96 -10.15 26.15
N ALA A 51 -27.37 -9.01 25.58
CA ALA A 51 -27.83 -8.98 24.20
C ALA A 51 -26.68 -9.33 23.22
N PRO A 52 -26.90 -10.23 22.24
CA PRO A 52 -25.86 -10.65 21.30
C PRO A 52 -25.44 -9.49 20.38
N SER A 53 -24.12 -9.26 20.26
CA SER A 53 -23.51 -8.30 19.34
C SER A 53 -23.47 -8.85 17.93
N TRP A 54 -23.93 -8.02 16.97
CA TRP A 54 -23.92 -8.33 15.54
C TRP A 54 -22.75 -7.63 14.88
N VAL A 55 -21.95 -8.38 14.13
CA VAL A 55 -20.74 -7.89 13.45
C VAL A 55 -20.87 -8.22 11.96
N PRO A 56 -20.49 -7.30 11.05
CA PRO A 56 -20.56 -7.57 9.63
C PRO A 56 -19.59 -8.69 9.22
N LEU A 57 -20.11 -9.68 8.50
CA LEU A 57 -19.32 -10.75 7.90
C LEU A 57 -18.80 -10.33 6.52
N PHE A 58 -19.66 -9.72 5.69
CA PHE A 58 -19.35 -9.21 4.36
C PHE A 58 -20.12 -7.92 4.07
N HIS A 59 -19.50 -7.04 3.29
CA HIS A 59 -20.08 -5.78 2.82
C HIS A 59 -20.14 -5.77 1.29
N GLY A 60 -21.19 -5.16 0.73
CA GLY A 60 -21.28 -4.89 -0.70
C GLY A 60 -21.46 -6.14 -1.56
N LEU A 61 -22.11 -7.18 -1.03
CA LEU A 61 -22.44 -8.36 -1.82
C LEU A 61 -23.49 -8.04 -2.89
N ASP A 62 -23.36 -8.67 -4.05
CA ASP A 62 -24.45 -8.70 -5.02
C ASP A 62 -25.56 -9.66 -4.53
N LEU A 63 -26.76 -9.57 -5.13
CA LEU A 63 -27.92 -10.34 -4.68
C LEU A 63 -27.70 -11.86 -4.79
N LYS A 64 -26.84 -12.30 -5.71
CA LYS A 64 -26.56 -13.71 -6.01
C LYS A 64 -25.61 -14.30 -4.97
N ASP A 65 -24.52 -13.60 -4.68
CA ASP A 65 -23.55 -13.95 -3.65
C ASP A 65 -24.18 -13.85 -2.26
N ALA A 66 -25.03 -12.83 -2.02
CA ALA A 66 -25.80 -12.74 -0.78
C ALA A 66 -26.67 -13.99 -0.56
N ALA A 67 -27.41 -14.43 -1.58
CA ALA A 67 -28.23 -15.65 -1.51
C ALA A 67 -27.40 -16.92 -1.30
N ALA A 68 -26.22 -17.01 -1.92
CA ALA A 68 -25.31 -18.14 -1.73
C ALA A 68 -24.70 -18.15 -0.32
N VAL A 69 -24.30 -16.99 0.20
CA VAL A 69 -23.74 -16.85 1.55
C VAL A 69 -24.80 -17.20 2.59
N THR A 70 -26.01 -16.67 2.50
CA THR A 70 -27.07 -16.93 3.48
C THR A 70 -27.48 -18.40 3.50
N SER A 71 -27.67 -19.02 2.34
CA SER A 71 -27.99 -20.45 2.26
C SER A 71 -26.95 -21.34 2.94
N ARG A 72 -25.66 -21.02 2.82
CA ARG A 72 -24.58 -21.75 3.48
C ARG A 72 -24.49 -21.49 4.98
N LEU A 73 -24.80 -20.26 5.41
CA LEU A 73 -24.89 -19.94 6.84
C LEU A 73 -26.07 -20.67 7.50
N GLU A 74 -27.20 -20.78 6.82
CA GLU A 74 -28.37 -21.55 7.27
C GLU A 74 -28.07 -23.04 7.37
N GLU A 75 -27.42 -23.62 6.36
CA GLU A 75 -26.99 -25.02 6.35
C GLU A 75 -26.05 -25.35 7.52
N ALA A 76 -25.17 -24.39 7.88
CA ALA A 76 -24.26 -24.51 9.01
C ALA A 76 -24.91 -24.21 10.38
N GLY A 77 -26.19 -23.82 10.41
CA GLY A 77 -26.91 -23.44 11.63
C GLY A 77 -26.39 -22.17 12.28
N ILE A 78 -25.86 -21.23 11.48
CA ILE A 78 -25.30 -19.95 11.94
C ILE A 78 -26.37 -18.87 11.81
N GLU A 79 -26.63 -18.16 12.92
CA GLU A 79 -27.59 -17.06 12.93
C GLU A 79 -27.02 -15.87 12.16
N HIS A 80 -27.79 -15.37 11.19
CA HIS A 80 -27.39 -14.26 10.35
C HIS A 80 -28.53 -13.25 10.17
N ARG A 81 -28.17 -12.00 9.84
CA ARG A 81 -29.11 -10.94 9.48
C ARG A 81 -28.68 -10.28 8.19
N LEU A 82 -29.67 -9.87 7.41
CA LEU A 82 -29.48 -9.08 6.20
C LEU A 82 -29.88 -7.63 6.48
N GLU A 83 -29.00 -6.71 6.11
CA GLU A 83 -29.27 -5.26 6.13
C GLU A 83 -28.95 -4.67 4.75
N ARG A 84 -29.44 -3.44 4.51
CA ARG A 84 -29.20 -2.68 3.26
C ARG A 84 -29.53 -3.51 2.00
N ASP A 85 -30.78 -3.98 1.91
CA ASP A 85 -31.31 -4.78 0.79
C ASP A 85 -30.50 -6.06 0.46
N GLY A 86 -29.82 -6.64 1.46
CA GLY A 86 -29.07 -7.89 1.31
C GLY A 86 -27.60 -7.73 0.96
N SER A 87 -27.13 -6.49 0.76
CA SER A 87 -25.71 -6.20 0.50
C SER A 87 -24.82 -6.34 1.74
N LEU A 88 -25.41 -6.35 2.94
CA LEU A 88 -24.72 -6.50 4.22
C LEU A 88 -25.23 -7.74 4.94
N VAL A 89 -24.32 -8.70 5.16
CA VAL A 89 -24.60 -9.92 5.95
C VAL A 89 -23.91 -9.79 7.30
N LEU A 90 -24.70 -9.78 8.38
CA LEU A 90 -24.22 -9.75 9.75
C LEU A 90 -24.34 -11.13 10.40
N VAL A 91 -23.39 -11.47 11.25
CA VAL A 91 -23.42 -12.67 12.10
C VAL A 91 -23.11 -12.27 13.52
N ARG A 92 -23.43 -13.15 14.47
CA ARG A 92 -23.05 -12.91 15.87
C ARG A 92 -21.53 -12.95 16.03
N GLU A 93 -21.02 -12.09 16.90
CA GLU A 93 -19.57 -11.97 17.16
C GLU A 93 -18.93 -13.30 17.57
N ASP A 94 -19.64 -14.11 18.37
CA ASP A 94 -19.21 -15.44 18.82
C ASP A 94 -19.14 -16.49 17.70
N GLN A 95 -19.85 -16.28 16.59
CA GLN A 95 -19.92 -17.21 15.46
C GLN A 95 -19.12 -16.77 14.23
N LEU A 96 -18.52 -15.57 14.26
CA LEU A 96 -17.81 -14.97 13.12
C LEU A 96 -16.71 -15.86 12.55
N ALA A 97 -15.84 -16.41 13.42
CA ALA A 97 -14.73 -17.26 12.98
C ALA A 97 -15.24 -18.56 12.33
N ARG A 98 -16.27 -19.17 12.92
CA ARG A 98 -16.89 -20.39 12.40
C ARG A 98 -17.58 -20.15 11.05
N ALA A 99 -18.26 -19.01 10.89
CA ALA A 99 -18.87 -18.58 9.64
C ALA A 99 -17.84 -18.45 8.51
N ARG A 100 -16.70 -17.79 8.77
CA ARG A 100 -15.62 -17.63 7.78
C ARG A 100 -15.03 -18.96 7.33
N VAL A 101 -14.80 -19.89 8.26
CA VAL A 101 -14.25 -21.22 7.93
C VAL A 101 -15.23 -22.02 7.07
N HIS A 102 -16.52 -22.04 7.42
CA HIS A 102 -17.52 -22.77 6.64
C HIS A 102 -17.73 -22.17 5.24
N LEU A 103 -17.77 -20.84 5.11
CA LEU A 103 -17.92 -20.20 3.81
C LEU A 103 -16.69 -20.38 2.92
N ALA A 104 -15.49 -20.36 3.51
CA ALA A 104 -14.25 -20.67 2.79
C ALA A 104 -14.21 -22.12 2.29
N GLN A 105 -14.71 -23.08 3.08
CA GLN A 105 -14.86 -24.48 2.64
C GLN A 105 -15.85 -24.63 1.48
N ALA A 106 -16.91 -23.81 1.48
CA ALA A 106 -17.93 -23.80 0.43
C ALA A 106 -17.53 -22.98 -0.81
N GLY A 107 -16.43 -22.22 -0.77
CA GLY A 107 -15.97 -21.38 -1.87
C GLY A 107 -16.85 -20.16 -2.15
N VAL A 108 -17.53 -19.62 -1.13
CA VAL A 108 -18.47 -18.49 -1.25
C VAL A 108 -17.97 -17.32 -0.37
N PRO A 109 -18.04 -16.05 -0.83
CA PRO A 109 -18.54 -15.58 -2.13
C PRO A 109 -17.56 -15.85 -3.28
N SER A 110 -18.10 -16.05 -4.48
CA SER A 110 -17.31 -16.19 -5.72
C SER A 110 -16.84 -14.83 -6.22
N SER A 111 -16.06 -14.11 -5.41
CA SER A 111 -15.58 -12.77 -5.79
C SER A 111 -14.45 -12.87 -6.83
N GLY A 112 -14.77 -12.77 -8.12
CA GLY A 112 -13.80 -12.68 -9.23
C GLY A 112 -14.40 -12.88 -10.63
N ARG A 113 -13.68 -12.46 -11.68
CA ARG A 113 -14.01 -12.83 -13.06
C ARG A 113 -13.93 -14.36 -13.24
N PRO A 114 -14.91 -15.01 -13.90
CA PRO A 114 -14.86 -16.45 -14.16
C PRO A 114 -13.65 -16.83 -15.01
N GLY A 115 -12.85 -17.81 -14.55
CA GLY A 115 -11.71 -18.38 -15.29
C GLY A 115 -12.13 -19.52 -16.23
N PHE A 116 -11.34 -20.60 -16.30
CA PHE A 116 -11.71 -21.80 -17.08
C PHE A 116 -12.94 -22.55 -16.55
N GLU A 117 -13.44 -22.20 -15.37
CA GLU A 117 -14.69 -22.70 -14.77
C GLU A 117 -15.91 -22.53 -15.70
N LEU A 118 -15.85 -21.59 -16.65
CA LEU A 118 -16.89 -21.39 -17.67
C LEU A 118 -17.01 -22.57 -18.66
N PHE A 119 -16.00 -23.43 -18.73
CA PHE A 119 -15.96 -24.61 -19.61
C PHE A 119 -16.38 -25.91 -18.91
N ASP A 120 -16.49 -25.91 -17.58
CA ASP A 120 -16.87 -27.11 -16.82
C ASP A 120 -18.36 -27.46 -16.97
N GLN A 121 -19.16 -26.50 -17.46
CA GLN A 121 -20.58 -26.70 -17.74
C GLN A 121 -20.82 -27.06 -19.21
N PRO A 122 -21.39 -28.24 -19.52
CA PRO A 122 -21.69 -28.61 -20.90
C PRO A 122 -22.79 -27.71 -21.47
N SER A 123 -22.41 -26.86 -22.44
CA SER A 123 -23.34 -25.97 -23.13
C SER A 123 -23.66 -26.50 -24.52
N TRP A 124 -24.83 -27.10 -24.66
CA TRP A 124 -25.34 -27.54 -25.94
C TRP A 124 -25.72 -26.32 -26.79
N GLY A 125 -25.10 -26.15 -27.96
CA GLY A 125 -25.42 -25.07 -28.90
C GLY A 125 -24.43 -23.89 -28.95
N MET A 126 -23.22 -24.00 -28.40
CA MET A 126 -22.20 -22.96 -28.57
C MET A 126 -21.70 -22.90 -30.02
N THR A 127 -21.55 -21.67 -30.53
CA THR A 127 -20.85 -21.41 -31.79
C THR A 127 -19.34 -21.32 -31.55
N ASP A 128 -18.55 -21.56 -32.59
CA ASP A 128 -17.09 -21.42 -32.58
C ASP A 128 -16.64 -20.00 -32.14
N PHE A 129 -17.42 -18.96 -32.49
CA PHE A 129 -17.21 -17.61 -31.98
C PHE A 129 -17.37 -17.52 -30.46
N THR A 130 -18.46 -18.06 -29.91
CA THR A 130 -18.71 -18.05 -28.46
C THR A 130 -17.62 -18.82 -27.70
N GLN A 131 -17.17 -19.96 -28.24
CA GLN A 131 -16.08 -20.74 -27.65
C GLN A 131 -14.78 -19.93 -27.56
N ARG A 132 -14.41 -19.19 -28.62
CA ARG A 132 -13.23 -18.31 -28.61
C ARG A 132 -13.34 -17.16 -27.62
N VAL A 133 -14.50 -16.49 -27.56
CA VAL A 133 -14.73 -15.40 -26.60
C VAL A 133 -14.61 -15.90 -25.17
N ASN A 134 -15.17 -17.08 -24.88
CA ASN A 134 -15.07 -17.71 -23.57
C ASN A 134 -13.63 -18.12 -23.26
N TYR A 135 -12.88 -18.63 -24.25
CA TYR A 135 -11.49 -19.01 -24.08
C TYR A 135 -10.61 -17.80 -23.73
N ARG A 136 -10.79 -16.69 -24.45
CA ARG A 136 -10.10 -15.43 -24.14
C ARG A 136 -10.40 -14.95 -22.72
N ARG A 137 -11.67 -14.92 -22.32
CA ARG A 137 -12.08 -14.49 -20.97
C ARG A 137 -11.50 -15.39 -19.87
N ALA A 138 -11.49 -16.70 -20.12
CA ALA A 138 -10.91 -17.66 -19.19
C ALA A 138 -9.40 -17.44 -19.04
N LEU A 139 -8.69 -17.22 -20.14
CA LEU A 139 -7.25 -16.96 -20.15
C LEU A 139 -6.90 -15.64 -19.44
N GLU A 140 -7.66 -14.57 -19.71
CA GLU A 140 -7.54 -13.29 -18.99
C GLU A 140 -7.71 -13.51 -17.48
N GLY A 141 -8.76 -14.22 -17.05
CA GLY A 141 -9.02 -14.50 -15.63
C GLY A 141 -7.93 -15.36 -14.94
N GLU A 142 -7.36 -16.37 -15.62
CA GLU A 142 -6.26 -17.15 -15.06
C GLU A 142 -4.97 -16.34 -14.93
N LEU A 143 -4.68 -15.48 -15.92
CA LEU A 143 -3.53 -14.57 -15.85
C LEU A 143 -3.69 -13.59 -14.68
N GLU A 144 -4.85 -12.96 -14.54
CA GLU A 144 -5.18 -12.10 -13.40
C GLU A 144 -4.94 -12.82 -12.06
N ARG A 145 -5.43 -14.06 -11.93
CA ARG A 145 -5.27 -14.86 -10.71
C ARG A 145 -3.82 -15.25 -10.44
N THR A 146 -3.04 -15.52 -11.49
CA THR A 146 -1.63 -15.89 -11.36
C THR A 146 -0.78 -14.68 -10.97
N ILE A 147 -1.00 -13.52 -11.59
CA ILE A 147 -0.28 -12.28 -11.29
C ILE A 147 -0.59 -11.80 -9.86
N ARG A 148 -1.83 -11.94 -9.38
CA ARG A 148 -2.21 -11.62 -7.99
C ARG A 148 -1.46 -12.44 -6.93
N LYS A 149 -0.89 -13.60 -7.27
CA LYS A 149 -0.08 -14.41 -6.34
C LYS A 149 1.35 -13.88 -6.19
N MET A 150 1.78 -12.96 -7.06
CA MET A 150 3.12 -12.36 -6.99
C MET A 150 3.24 -11.43 -5.78
N GLN A 151 4.46 -11.32 -5.26
CA GLN A 151 4.74 -10.50 -4.09
C GLN A 151 4.46 -9.02 -4.38
N GLY A 152 3.74 -8.36 -3.47
CA GLY A 152 3.44 -6.93 -3.59
C GLY A 152 2.24 -6.58 -4.48
N VAL A 153 1.67 -7.55 -5.21
CA VAL A 153 0.45 -7.36 -6.01
C VAL A 153 -0.79 -7.61 -5.15
N GLU A 154 -1.73 -6.68 -5.18
CA GLU A 154 -3.05 -6.78 -4.55
C GLU A 154 -4.13 -7.17 -5.56
N GLY A 155 -4.11 -6.53 -6.73
CA GLY A 155 -5.02 -6.77 -7.83
C GLY A 155 -4.29 -6.74 -9.17
N ALA A 156 -4.83 -7.44 -10.15
CA ALA A 156 -4.36 -7.41 -11.52
C ALA A 156 -5.56 -7.52 -12.45
N GLU A 157 -5.58 -6.72 -13.51
CA GLU A 157 -6.54 -6.80 -14.61
C GLU A 157 -5.77 -7.01 -15.91
N VAL A 158 -6.19 -7.98 -16.72
CA VAL A 158 -5.51 -8.35 -17.97
C VAL A 158 -6.49 -8.25 -19.13
N HIS A 159 -6.07 -7.61 -20.21
CA HIS A 159 -6.80 -7.56 -21.47
C HIS A 159 -5.94 -8.05 -22.61
N LEU A 160 -6.46 -8.99 -23.41
CA LEU A 160 -5.77 -9.57 -24.54
C LEU A 160 -6.42 -9.13 -25.85
N ALA A 161 -5.65 -8.46 -26.70
CA ALA A 161 -6.03 -8.10 -28.06
C ALA A 161 -5.55 -9.19 -29.03
N LEU A 162 -6.30 -10.30 -29.07
CA LEU A 162 -6.02 -11.41 -30.00
C LEU A 162 -6.60 -11.12 -31.39
N SER A 163 -5.77 -11.23 -32.44
CA SER A 163 -6.19 -11.09 -33.84
C SER A 163 -6.80 -12.38 -34.38
N GLU A 164 -7.76 -12.28 -35.30
CA GLU A 164 -8.37 -13.46 -35.94
C GLU A 164 -7.40 -14.15 -36.91
N SER A 165 -7.17 -15.45 -36.72
CA SER A 165 -6.46 -16.27 -37.70
C SER A 165 -7.42 -16.64 -38.84
N SER A 166 -7.36 -15.91 -39.94
CA SER A 166 -8.05 -16.31 -41.18
C SER A 166 -7.18 -17.29 -41.94
N VAL A 167 -7.71 -18.48 -42.26
CA VAL A 167 -7.05 -19.51 -43.11
C VAL A 167 -6.65 -18.97 -44.49
N PHE A 168 -7.19 -17.81 -44.89
CA PHE A 168 -6.94 -17.17 -46.18
C PHE A 168 -5.97 -15.99 -46.12
N ARG A 169 -5.45 -15.59 -44.94
CA ARG A 169 -4.47 -14.50 -44.81
C ARG A 169 -3.14 -15.04 -44.30
N ARG A 170 -2.08 -14.73 -45.07
CA ARG A 170 -0.71 -15.21 -44.81
C ARG A 170 -0.02 -14.51 -43.64
N SER A 171 -0.58 -13.39 -43.18
CA SER A 171 -0.15 -12.65 -41.98
C SER A 171 -1.35 -11.98 -41.32
N PRO A 172 -1.47 -11.99 -39.98
CA PRO A 172 -2.44 -11.17 -39.27
C PRO A 172 -2.13 -9.67 -39.48
N ASP A 173 -3.14 -8.87 -39.80
CA ASP A 173 -2.99 -7.42 -40.09
C ASP A 173 -2.63 -6.58 -38.85
N ARG A 174 -2.68 -7.16 -37.64
CA ARG A 174 -2.29 -6.50 -36.39
C ARG A 174 -1.50 -7.44 -35.50
N PRO A 175 -0.45 -6.93 -34.81
CA PRO A 175 0.26 -7.71 -33.81
C PRO A 175 -0.67 -8.06 -32.64
N LEU A 176 -0.37 -9.18 -31.99
CA LEU A 176 -0.99 -9.53 -30.72
C LEU A 176 -0.47 -8.55 -29.66
N GLU A 177 -1.38 -8.00 -28.87
CA GLU A 177 -1.08 -7.02 -27.82
C GLU A 177 -1.77 -7.41 -26.52
N ALA A 178 -1.18 -7.01 -25.39
CA ALA A 178 -1.78 -7.18 -24.08
C ALA A 178 -1.57 -5.94 -23.21
N SER A 179 -2.57 -5.62 -22.38
CA SER A 179 -2.45 -4.60 -21.34
C SER A 179 -2.72 -5.21 -19.98
N VAL A 180 -1.83 -4.93 -19.02
CA VAL A 180 -1.94 -5.40 -17.64
C VAL A 180 -1.99 -4.19 -16.73
N VAL A 181 -3.03 -4.06 -15.93
CA VAL A 181 -3.13 -3.04 -14.88
C VAL A 181 -2.85 -3.70 -13.54
N LEU A 182 -1.86 -3.20 -12.81
CA LEU A 182 -1.45 -3.70 -11.51
C LEU A 182 -1.92 -2.75 -10.40
N ARG A 183 -2.62 -3.31 -9.42
CA ARG A 183 -2.85 -2.65 -8.13
C ARG A 183 -1.88 -3.26 -7.13
N LEU A 184 -0.98 -2.43 -6.60
CA LEU A 184 0.00 -2.87 -5.62
C LEU A 184 -0.50 -2.64 -4.20
N LYS A 185 0.03 -3.40 -3.25
CA LYS A 185 -0.26 -3.19 -1.83
C LYS A 185 0.18 -1.80 -1.37
N PRO A 186 -0.48 -1.20 -0.37
CA PRO A 186 -0.10 0.11 0.16
C PRO A 186 1.38 0.18 0.55
N GLY A 187 2.08 1.22 0.09
CA GLY A 187 3.50 1.45 0.38
C GLY A 187 4.48 0.64 -0.49
N VAL A 188 4.01 -0.28 -1.34
CA VAL A 188 4.85 -1.05 -2.26
C VAL A 188 4.97 -0.30 -3.59
N ARG A 189 6.19 -0.21 -4.13
CA ARG A 189 6.44 0.31 -5.48
C ARG A 189 6.71 -0.85 -6.45
N ALA A 190 6.32 -0.70 -7.70
CA ALA A 190 6.62 -1.68 -8.74
C ALA A 190 8.14 -1.73 -8.94
N SER A 191 8.77 -2.88 -8.67
CA SER A 191 10.16 -3.09 -9.03
C SER A 191 10.27 -3.40 -10.53
N PRO A 192 11.37 -3.04 -11.21
CA PRO A 192 11.57 -3.38 -12.62
C PRO A 192 11.46 -4.89 -12.87
N GLU A 193 11.96 -5.71 -11.94
CA GLU A 193 11.94 -7.17 -12.02
C GLU A 193 10.50 -7.71 -11.95
N LEU A 194 9.63 -7.11 -11.12
CA LEU A 194 8.21 -7.46 -11.07
C LEU A 194 7.53 -7.15 -12.40
N VAL A 195 7.79 -5.97 -12.96
CA VAL A 195 7.18 -5.53 -14.23
C VAL A 195 7.61 -6.42 -15.38
N GLU A 196 8.91 -6.71 -15.50
CA GLU A 196 9.46 -7.60 -16.52
C GLU A 196 8.96 -9.04 -16.35
N GLY A 197 8.90 -9.54 -15.11
CA GLY A 197 8.34 -10.85 -14.80
C GLY A 197 6.87 -10.99 -15.18
N VAL A 198 6.05 -9.95 -14.93
CA VAL A 198 4.64 -9.91 -15.36
C VAL A 198 4.54 -9.91 -16.89
N ALA A 199 5.32 -9.06 -17.57
CA ALA A 199 5.30 -9.00 -19.03
C ALA A 199 5.71 -10.34 -19.67
N PHE A 200 6.76 -10.97 -19.16
CA PHE A 200 7.22 -12.27 -19.62
C PHE A 200 6.21 -13.40 -19.35
N LEU A 201 5.58 -13.40 -18.17
CA LEU A 201 4.53 -14.38 -17.86
C LEU A 201 3.37 -14.30 -18.86
N VAL A 202 2.89 -13.08 -19.15
CA VAL A 202 1.78 -12.89 -20.09
C VAL A 202 2.18 -13.29 -21.52
N ALA A 203 3.36 -12.88 -21.98
CA ALA A 203 3.87 -13.24 -23.29
C ALA A 203 4.04 -14.76 -23.46
N SER A 204 4.60 -15.45 -22.47
CA SER A 204 4.78 -16.91 -22.50
C SER A 204 3.48 -17.70 -22.39
N SER A 205 2.40 -17.09 -21.90
CA SER A 205 1.09 -17.72 -21.73
C SER A 205 0.17 -17.57 -22.94
N VAL A 206 0.52 -16.70 -23.89
CA VAL A 206 -0.29 -16.41 -25.09
C VAL A 206 0.54 -16.73 -26.33
N ASP A 207 0.06 -17.66 -27.16
CA ASP A 207 0.77 -18.06 -28.37
C ASP A 207 0.98 -16.87 -29.31
N GLY A 208 2.22 -16.68 -29.76
CA GLY A 208 2.63 -15.60 -30.66
C GLY A 208 2.76 -14.21 -30.02
N LEU A 209 2.47 -14.03 -28.72
CA LEU A 209 2.63 -12.74 -28.04
C LEU A 209 4.10 -12.52 -27.63
N GLN A 210 4.64 -11.35 -27.95
CA GLN A 210 5.99 -10.94 -27.56
C GLN A 210 5.94 -10.04 -26.32
N SER A 211 6.97 -10.09 -25.47
CA SER A 211 7.02 -9.32 -24.21
C SER A 211 6.98 -7.81 -24.42
N GLU A 212 7.49 -7.36 -25.56
CA GLU A 212 7.55 -5.97 -26.00
C GLU A 212 6.15 -5.40 -26.31
N ASN A 213 5.19 -6.27 -26.63
CA ASN A 213 3.80 -5.91 -26.91
C ASN A 213 2.91 -6.02 -25.66
N VAL A 214 3.51 -6.21 -24.48
CA VAL A 214 2.80 -6.24 -23.20
C VAL A 214 3.04 -4.92 -22.48
N THR A 215 1.98 -4.12 -22.37
CA THR A 215 2.02 -2.86 -21.63
C THR A 215 1.55 -3.09 -20.20
N VAL A 216 2.38 -2.75 -19.22
CA VAL A 216 2.07 -2.87 -17.79
C VAL A 216 1.86 -1.47 -17.22
N LEU A 217 0.73 -1.24 -16.55
CA LEU A 217 0.34 0.02 -15.94
C LEU A 217 0.10 -0.16 -14.44
N ASP A 218 0.21 0.92 -13.67
CA ASP A 218 -0.34 0.97 -12.32
C ASP A 218 -1.81 1.45 -12.30
N ASP A 219 -2.44 1.35 -11.13
CA ASP A 219 -3.81 1.80 -10.87
C ASP A 219 -4.01 3.31 -11.00
N SER A 220 -2.92 4.10 -11.01
CA SER A 220 -2.94 5.53 -11.30
C SER A 220 -2.85 5.86 -12.80
N GLY A 221 -2.72 4.85 -13.66
CA GLY A 221 -2.60 5.00 -15.10
C GLY A 221 -1.20 5.35 -15.59
N ARG A 222 -0.17 5.25 -14.73
CA ARG A 222 1.23 5.41 -15.12
C ARG A 222 1.72 4.09 -15.71
N VAL A 223 2.33 4.19 -16.89
CA VAL A 223 2.96 3.04 -17.54
C VAL A 223 4.24 2.67 -16.78
N LEU A 224 4.30 1.42 -16.34
CA LEU A 224 5.42 0.82 -15.61
C LEU A 224 6.37 0.08 -16.55
N SER A 225 5.83 -0.54 -17.61
CA SER A 225 6.64 -1.16 -18.67
C SER A 225 7.34 -0.07 -19.48
N ALA A 226 8.61 -0.26 -19.81
CA ALA A 226 9.22 0.58 -20.84
C ALA A 226 8.44 0.34 -22.15
N PRO A 227 7.81 1.36 -22.77
CA PRO A 227 7.17 1.15 -24.06
C PRO A 227 8.23 0.62 -25.03
N ALA A 228 7.84 -0.31 -25.90
CA ALA A 228 8.61 -0.61 -27.09
C ALA A 228 8.84 0.71 -27.82
N GLU A 229 10.04 1.28 -27.63
CA GLU A 229 10.40 2.59 -28.15
C GLU A 229 10.24 2.50 -29.66
N ALA A 230 9.25 3.24 -30.18
CA ALA A 230 9.14 3.50 -31.61
C ALA A 230 10.52 3.89 -32.12
N GLU A 231 10.89 3.38 -33.29
CA GLU A 231 12.18 3.53 -33.99
C GLU A 231 12.61 5.00 -34.30
N GLY A 232 12.07 5.99 -33.59
CA GLY A 232 12.51 7.38 -33.59
C GLY A 232 13.67 7.65 -32.63
N GLY A 233 14.59 8.53 -33.05
CA GLY A 233 15.83 8.89 -32.35
C GLY A 233 15.71 9.37 -30.89
N ALA A 234 14.50 9.60 -30.37
CA ALA A 234 14.27 9.92 -28.96
C ALA A 234 14.55 8.73 -28.02
N GLY A 235 14.23 7.49 -28.42
CA GLY A 235 14.48 6.29 -27.60
C GLY A 235 15.97 5.90 -27.53
N LEU A 236 16.68 6.02 -28.67
CA LEU A 236 18.14 5.87 -28.72
C LEU A 236 18.85 6.82 -27.75
N THR A 237 18.36 8.06 -27.63
CA THR A 237 18.92 9.06 -26.71
C THR A 237 18.71 8.68 -25.24
N LEU A 238 17.57 8.09 -24.88
CA LEU A 238 17.29 7.64 -23.50
C LEU A 238 18.15 6.44 -23.10
N ARG A 239 18.35 5.46 -24.00
CA ARG A 239 19.26 4.33 -23.75
C ARG A 239 20.70 4.78 -23.60
N GLN A 240 21.17 5.68 -24.47
CA GLN A 240 22.50 6.28 -24.38
C GLN A 240 22.72 7.02 -23.05
N LEU A 241 21.70 7.76 -22.60
CA LEU A 241 21.75 8.46 -21.32
C LEU A 241 21.78 7.48 -20.13
N LYS A 242 21.00 6.39 -20.18
CA LYS A 242 21.01 5.33 -19.15
C LYS A 242 22.38 4.66 -19.08
N LEU A 243 22.94 4.23 -20.22
CA LEU A 243 24.26 3.61 -20.30
C LEU A 243 25.36 4.54 -19.74
N ARG A 244 25.32 5.83 -20.12
CA ARG A 244 26.24 6.84 -19.56
C ARG A 244 26.16 6.90 -18.04
N ARG A 245 24.95 7.03 -17.47
CA ARG A 245 24.74 7.10 -16.01
C ARG A 245 25.15 5.82 -15.29
N GLU A 246 25.01 4.67 -15.93
CA GLU A 246 25.41 3.38 -15.36
C GLU A 246 26.93 3.26 -15.28
N ILE A 247 27.65 3.62 -16.34
CA ILE A 247 29.11 3.67 -16.36
C ILE A 247 29.62 4.70 -15.33
N GLU A 248 29.04 5.90 -15.29
CA GLU A 248 29.40 6.93 -14.31
C GLU A 248 29.25 6.40 -12.87
N ARG A 249 28.08 5.85 -12.52
CA ARG A 249 27.85 5.27 -11.18
C ARG A 249 28.78 4.12 -10.85
N TYR A 250 29.02 3.21 -11.80
CA TYR A 250 29.93 2.10 -11.60
C TYR A 250 31.35 2.57 -11.27
N LEU A 251 31.86 3.56 -12.00
CA LEU A 251 33.18 4.15 -11.77
C LEU A 251 33.23 4.96 -10.47
N GLU A 252 32.15 5.69 -10.13
CA GLU A 252 32.01 6.38 -8.84
C GLU A 252 32.12 5.39 -7.67
N SER A 253 31.30 4.36 -7.63
CA SER A 253 31.30 3.36 -6.55
C SER A 253 32.64 2.64 -6.45
N LYS A 254 33.22 2.21 -7.57
CA LYS A 254 34.53 1.55 -7.59
C LYS A 254 35.64 2.44 -7.00
N ALA A 255 35.62 3.74 -7.29
CA ALA A 255 36.59 4.68 -6.75
C ALA A 255 36.34 5.00 -5.28
N GLU A 256 35.08 5.19 -4.87
CA GLU A 256 34.69 5.42 -3.48
C GLU A 256 35.10 4.24 -2.59
N GLU A 257 34.77 3.01 -2.97
CA GLU A 257 35.11 1.78 -2.22
C GLU A 257 36.62 1.65 -1.97
N LEU A 258 37.45 2.01 -2.96
CA LEU A 258 38.91 2.00 -2.79
C LEU A 258 39.40 3.12 -1.87
N LEU A 259 38.78 4.30 -1.93
CA LEU A 259 39.14 5.43 -1.07
C LEU A 259 38.71 5.20 0.38
N GLU A 260 37.60 4.53 0.64
CA GLU A 260 37.14 4.22 2.00
C GLU A 260 38.19 3.46 2.81
N HIS A 261 38.98 2.58 2.17
CA HIS A 261 40.07 1.87 2.83
C HIS A 261 41.27 2.77 3.21
N VAL A 262 41.41 3.93 2.57
CA VAL A 262 42.50 4.88 2.82
C VAL A 262 42.07 6.00 3.76
N VAL A 263 40.84 6.51 3.60
CA VAL A 263 40.37 7.71 4.29
C VAL A 263 39.26 7.45 5.32
N GLY A 264 38.75 6.23 5.38
CA GLY A 264 37.62 5.82 6.22
C GLY A 264 36.26 5.95 5.52
N PRO A 265 35.26 5.18 5.96
CA PRO A 265 33.92 5.18 5.37
C PRO A 265 33.28 6.57 5.46
N GLY A 266 32.68 7.02 4.35
CA GLY A 266 32.00 8.32 4.28
C GLY A 266 32.91 9.56 4.24
N ASN A 267 34.24 9.39 4.25
CA ASN A 267 35.22 10.49 4.19
C ASN A 267 35.74 10.79 2.78
N ALA A 268 35.17 10.17 1.74
CA ALA A 268 35.44 10.50 0.34
C ALA A 268 34.12 10.52 -0.44
N ARG A 269 34.07 11.37 -1.46
CA ARG A 269 33.01 11.41 -2.47
C ARG A 269 33.65 11.53 -3.84
N VAL A 270 33.27 10.66 -4.77
CA VAL A 270 33.78 10.70 -6.14
C VAL A 270 32.64 10.99 -7.09
N ARG A 271 32.89 11.89 -8.04
CA ARG A 271 31.99 12.16 -9.17
C ARG A 271 32.71 11.92 -10.46
N VAL A 272 32.06 11.18 -11.36
CA VAL A 272 32.63 10.84 -12.67
C VAL A 272 31.67 11.33 -13.75
N ALA A 273 32.20 12.08 -14.70
CA ALA A 273 31.51 12.42 -15.93
C ALA A 273 32.15 11.66 -17.09
N ALA A 274 31.34 10.88 -17.82
CA ALA A 274 31.81 10.07 -18.94
C ALA A 274 31.24 10.60 -20.27
N THR A 275 32.12 10.87 -21.22
CA THR A 275 31.75 11.09 -22.61
C THR A 275 31.93 9.78 -23.37
N LEU A 276 30.89 9.28 -24.02
CA LEU A 276 30.90 8.01 -24.74
C LEU A 276 30.85 8.25 -26.25
N SER A 277 31.58 7.43 -27.01
CA SER A 277 31.46 7.36 -28.47
C SER A 277 30.36 6.37 -28.83
N MET A 278 29.33 6.83 -29.54
CA MET A 278 28.21 5.99 -30.00
C MET A 278 28.35 5.58 -31.47
N ASP A 279 29.48 5.90 -32.08
CA ASP A 279 29.75 5.60 -33.48
C ASP A 279 30.03 4.11 -33.61
N ARG A 280 29.31 3.45 -34.53
CA ARG A 280 29.64 2.09 -34.97
C ARG A 280 30.51 2.21 -36.20
N VAL A 281 31.74 1.71 -36.12
CA VAL A 281 32.69 1.75 -37.24
C VAL A 281 32.89 0.33 -37.75
N ASP A 282 32.47 0.09 -38.99
CA ASP A 282 32.76 -1.15 -39.71
C ASP A 282 33.95 -0.92 -40.64
N ARG A 283 35.12 -1.44 -40.26
CA ARG A 283 36.35 -1.39 -41.05
C ARG A 283 36.57 -2.73 -41.73
N THR A 284 36.67 -2.72 -43.07
CA THR A 284 37.08 -3.90 -43.85
C THR A 284 38.45 -3.62 -44.46
N THR A 285 39.47 -4.35 -44.02
CA THR A 285 40.82 -4.30 -44.58
C THR A 285 41.03 -5.55 -45.44
N GLU A 286 41.32 -5.36 -46.72
CA GLU A 286 41.70 -6.44 -47.63
C GLU A 286 43.19 -6.35 -47.90
N MET A 287 43.93 -7.36 -47.47
CA MET A 287 45.38 -7.47 -47.73
C MET A 287 45.61 -8.58 -48.75
N LEU A 288 46.32 -8.22 -49.82
CA LEU A 288 46.75 -9.14 -50.88
C LEU A 288 48.21 -9.50 -50.61
N ASP A 289 48.50 -10.80 -50.56
CA ASP A 289 49.88 -11.29 -50.49
C ASP A 289 50.38 -11.61 -51.91
N PRO A 290 51.29 -10.80 -52.47
CA PRO A 290 51.81 -11.02 -53.82
C PRO A 290 52.78 -12.21 -53.90
N ASP A 291 53.30 -12.74 -52.79
CA ASP A 291 54.26 -13.84 -52.79
C ASP A 291 53.57 -15.21 -52.58
N GLY A 292 52.36 -15.22 -52.02
CA GLY A 292 51.50 -16.40 -51.83
C GLY A 292 50.67 -16.78 -53.07
N GLN A 293 51.27 -16.76 -54.27
CA GLN A 293 50.59 -17.11 -55.51
C GLN A 293 50.58 -18.63 -55.74
N VAL A 294 49.38 -19.21 -55.88
CA VAL A 294 49.21 -20.62 -56.27
C VAL A 294 48.63 -20.67 -57.69
N ALA A 295 49.30 -21.40 -58.59
CA ALA A 295 48.80 -21.60 -59.95
C ALA A 295 47.63 -22.58 -59.93
N THR A 296 46.42 -22.10 -60.24
CA THR A 296 45.18 -22.90 -60.16
C THR A 296 44.84 -23.57 -61.48
N ARG A 297 45.31 -23.02 -62.62
CA ARG A 297 45.08 -23.61 -63.94
C ARG A 297 46.24 -23.31 -64.87
N GLU A 298 46.75 -24.35 -65.52
CA GLU A 298 47.71 -24.23 -66.61
C GLU A 298 47.05 -24.81 -67.87
N ALA A 299 46.83 -23.96 -68.88
CA ALA A 299 46.30 -24.36 -70.18
C ALA A 299 47.44 -24.29 -71.20
N ARG A 300 47.82 -25.45 -71.73
CA ARG A 300 48.86 -25.57 -72.76
C ARG A 300 48.19 -25.90 -74.08
N SER A 301 48.35 -25.02 -75.06
CA SER A 301 47.92 -25.26 -76.44
C SER A 301 49.15 -25.37 -77.33
N GLU A 302 49.24 -26.48 -78.06
CA GLU A 302 50.35 -26.76 -78.97
C GLU A 302 49.80 -26.96 -80.38
N ILE A 303 50.21 -26.09 -81.29
CA ILE A 303 49.84 -26.19 -82.70
C ILE A 303 50.93 -27.02 -83.39
N VAL A 304 50.65 -28.30 -83.61
CA VAL A 304 51.54 -29.20 -84.37
C VAL A 304 51.19 -29.09 -85.86
N PRO A 305 52.13 -28.69 -86.73
CA PRO A 305 51.90 -28.65 -88.18
C PRO A 305 51.63 -30.07 -88.72
N GLY A 306 50.64 -30.20 -89.61
CA GLY A 306 50.34 -31.48 -90.27
C GLY A 306 51.46 -31.96 -91.20
N PRO A 307 51.48 -33.26 -91.57
CA PRO A 307 52.56 -33.84 -92.36
C PRO A 307 52.73 -33.12 -93.70
N GLY A 308 53.92 -32.55 -93.95
CA GLY A 308 54.26 -31.86 -95.20
C GLY A 308 54.26 -30.33 -95.14
N VAL A 309 53.88 -29.71 -94.01
CA VAL A 309 53.96 -28.26 -93.81
C VAL A 309 55.22 -27.91 -93.00
N VAL A 310 56.16 -27.17 -93.59
CA VAL A 310 57.34 -26.66 -92.87
C VAL A 310 56.94 -25.37 -92.16
N GLY A 311 56.68 -25.46 -90.86
CA GLY A 311 56.37 -24.32 -90.00
C GLY A 311 56.83 -24.58 -88.57
N ALA A 312 57.28 -23.55 -87.87
CA ALA A 312 57.63 -23.68 -86.46
C ALA A 312 56.35 -23.92 -85.64
N GLY A 313 56.28 -25.03 -84.92
CA GLY A 313 55.20 -25.28 -83.96
C GLY A 313 55.19 -24.19 -82.89
N GLN A 314 54.01 -23.65 -82.59
CA GLN A 314 53.84 -22.65 -81.55
C GLN A 314 53.20 -23.31 -80.33
N VAL A 315 53.90 -23.22 -79.19
CA VAL A 315 53.37 -23.62 -77.88
C VAL A 315 52.99 -22.35 -77.15
N VAL A 316 51.72 -22.25 -76.75
CA VAL A 316 51.22 -21.17 -75.90
C VAL A 316 50.80 -21.79 -74.57
N THR A 317 51.42 -21.31 -73.49
CA THR A 317 51.05 -21.68 -72.12
C THR A 317 50.40 -20.47 -71.45
N GLU A 318 49.19 -20.65 -70.97
CA GLU A 318 48.46 -19.68 -70.14
C GLU A 318 48.37 -20.22 -68.72
N THR A 319 48.89 -19.48 -67.75
CA THR A 319 48.86 -19.85 -66.32
C THR A 319 48.03 -18.83 -65.55
N LEU A 320 46.97 -19.31 -64.89
CA LEU A 320 46.10 -18.52 -64.04
C LEU A 320 46.54 -18.67 -62.59
N TYR A 321 46.88 -17.55 -61.94
CA TYR A 321 47.24 -17.49 -60.53
C TYR A 321 46.04 -17.03 -59.70
N ASP A 322 45.81 -17.67 -58.56
CA ASP A 322 44.88 -17.18 -57.55
C ASP A 322 45.70 -16.55 -56.41
N LEU A 323 45.42 -15.29 -56.09
CA LEU A 323 46.12 -14.53 -55.06
C LEU A 323 45.47 -14.80 -53.71
N SER A 324 46.29 -15.11 -52.70
CA SER A 324 45.74 -15.22 -51.35
C SER A 324 45.27 -13.85 -50.87
N ARG A 325 44.00 -13.79 -50.46
CA ARG A 325 43.35 -12.58 -49.90
C ARG A 325 43.04 -12.82 -48.42
N THR A 326 43.50 -11.92 -47.57
CA THR A 326 43.08 -11.87 -46.17
C THR A 326 42.11 -10.72 -46.00
N VAL A 327 40.86 -11.05 -45.68
CA VAL A 327 39.80 -10.06 -45.40
C VAL A 327 39.62 -9.99 -43.89
N GLU A 328 40.09 -8.89 -43.30
CA GLU A 328 39.84 -8.58 -41.89
C GLU A 328 38.64 -7.62 -41.80
N ARG A 329 37.58 -8.06 -41.10
CA ARG A 329 36.43 -7.21 -40.79
C ARG A 329 36.44 -6.92 -39.30
N VAL A 330 36.68 -5.67 -38.95
CA VAL A 330 36.60 -5.17 -37.58
C VAL A 330 35.32 -4.36 -37.46
N THR A 331 34.41 -4.83 -36.61
CA THR A 331 33.22 -4.09 -36.20
C THR A 331 33.45 -3.57 -34.79
N GLU A 332 33.65 -2.26 -34.68
CA GLU A 332 33.74 -1.56 -33.40
C GLU A 332 32.31 -1.23 -32.94
N SER A 333 31.88 -1.83 -31.84
CA SER A 333 30.60 -1.54 -31.20
C SER A 333 30.65 -0.19 -30.47
N GLY A 334 29.59 0.61 -30.60
CA GLY A 334 29.43 1.86 -29.86
C GLY A 334 29.36 1.63 -28.34
N GLY A 335 29.72 2.66 -27.57
CA GLY A 335 29.78 2.63 -26.10
C GLY A 335 31.19 2.80 -25.52
N ALA A 336 32.21 2.95 -26.36
CA ALA A 336 33.58 3.20 -25.90
C ALA A 336 33.68 4.56 -25.17
N VAL A 337 34.44 4.59 -24.07
CA VAL A 337 34.70 5.82 -23.32
C VAL A 337 35.63 6.71 -24.13
N LYS A 338 35.14 7.90 -24.51
CA LYS A 338 35.88 8.93 -25.25
C LYS A 338 36.63 9.88 -24.31
N ARG A 339 36.10 10.15 -23.12
CA ARG A 339 36.75 11.00 -22.10
C ARG A 339 36.13 10.78 -20.73
N LEU A 340 36.95 10.79 -19.70
CA LEU A 340 36.54 10.81 -18.30
C LEU A 340 36.98 12.11 -17.63
N THR A 341 36.11 12.64 -16.79
CA THR A 341 36.43 13.75 -15.88
C THR A 341 36.03 13.33 -14.48
N VAL A 342 37.00 13.31 -13.57
CA VAL A 342 36.81 12.81 -12.21
C VAL A 342 37.05 13.94 -11.22
N ALA A 343 36.09 14.16 -10.35
CA ALA A 343 36.22 15.04 -9.21
C ALA A 343 36.19 14.21 -7.93
N VAL A 344 37.21 14.36 -7.10
CA VAL A 344 37.34 13.64 -5.83
C VAL A 344 37.35 14.66 -4.71
N LEU A 345 36.37 14.56 -3.83
CA LEU A 345 36.34 15.31 -2.58
C LEU A 345 36.74 14.37 -1.46
N VAL A 346 37.67 14.82 -0.63
CA VAL A 346 38.15 14.06 0.51
C VAL A 346 37.96 14.90 1.77
N ASN A 347 37.49 14.27 2.85
CA ASN A 347 37.29 14.96 4.12
C ASN A 347 38.64 15.39 4.72
N ASP A 348 38.63 16.42 5.56
CA ASP A 348 39.80 16.81 6.33
C ASP A 348 40.17 15.74 7.37
N ARG A 349 41.44 15.69 7.75
CA ARG A 349 41.91 14.74 8.76
C ARG A 349 41.47 15.21 10.14
N LEU A 350 40.79 14.33 10.87
CA LEU A 350 40.50 14.55 12.29
C LEU A 350 41.79 14.32 13.10
N VAL A 351 42.35 15.40 13.65
CA VAL A 351 43.46 15.32 14.60
C VAL A 351 42.88 15.45 15.99
N ASP A 352 42.81 14.32 16.69
CA ASP A 352 42.40 14.27 18.08
C ASP A 352 43.63 14.45 18.98
N THR A 353 43.70 15.60 19.65
CA THR A 353 44.76 15.91 20.62
C THR A 353 44.34 15.61 22.06
N GLY A 354 43.21 14.92 22.26
CA GLY A 354 42.66 14.57 23.58
C GLY A 354 41.95 15.71 24.31
N ALA A 355 42.20 16.97 23.93
CA ALA A 355 41.52 18.15 24.47
C ALA A 355 40.42 18.68 23.53
N GLU A 356 40.67 18.67 22.21
CA GLU A 356 39.71 19.04 21.17
C GLU A 356 40.06 18.29 19.87
N ALA A 357 39.05 17.73 19.19
CA ALA A 357 39.22 17.17 17.86
C ALA A 357 39.12 18.30 16.82
N ARG A 358 40.18 18.51 16.05
CA ARG A 358 40.25 19.55 15.02
C ARG A 358 40.37 18.92 13.64
N TYR A 359 39.69 19.52 12.67
CA TYR A 359 39.82 19.16 11.26
C TYR A 359 40.99 19.93 10.65
N GLU A 360 41.97 19.21 10.15
CA GLU A 360 43.12 19.76 9.43
C GLU A 360 43.07 19.33 7.95
N PRO A 361 43.30 20.24 7.00
CA PRO A 361 43.44 19.88 5.59
C PRO A 361 44.51 18.81 5.38
N ARG A 362 44.24 17.87 4.48
CA ARG A 362 45.21 16.84 4.12
C ARG A 362 46.43 17.41 3.42
N THR A 363 47.57 16.75 3.60
CA THR A 363 48.84 17.16 2.98
C THR A 363 48.83 16.93 1.46
N GLU A 364 49.62 17.70 0.71
CA GLU A 364 49.73 17.53 -0.75
C GLU A 364 50.17 16.11 -1.16
N GLU A 365 51.04 15.48 -0.36
CA GLU A 365 51.48 14.10 -0.60
C GLU A 365 50.34 13.08 -0.44
N GLU A 366 49.44 13.29 0.53
CA GLU A 366 48.25 12.44 0.71
C GLU A 366 47.28 12.61 -0.46
N LEU A 367 47.07 13.85 -0.90
CA LEU A 367 46.22 14.15 -2.04
C LEU A 367 46.79 13.53 -3.33
N ALA A 368 48.10 13.58 -3.53
CA ALA A 368 48.77 12.92 -4.65
C ALA A 368 48.61 11.39 -4.63
N ARG A 369 48.64 10.76 -3.45
CA ARG A 369 48.36 9.32 -3.29
C ARG A 369 46.91 8.97 -3.64
N VAL A 370 45.96 9.77 -3.15
CA VAL A 370 44.54 9.63 -3.47
C VAL A 370 44.32 9.78 -4.98
N GLU A 371 44.93 10.78 -5.61
CA GLU A 371 44.84 11.01 -7.05
C GLU A 371 45.38 9.81 -7.84
N ALA A 372 46.55 9.27 -7.47
CA ALA A 372 47.13 8.11 -8.13
C ALA A 372 46.26 6.86 -8.00
N LEU A 373 45.64 6.65 -6.82
CA LEU A 373 44.75 5.52 -6.59
C LEU A 373 43.49 5.61 -7.47
N VAL A 374 42.84 6.77 -7.50
CA VAL A 374 41.64 6.99 -8.32
C VAL A 374 41.96 6.92 -9.81
N ARG A 375 43.09 7.49 -10.23
CA ARG A 375 43.57 7.42 -11.63
C ARG A 375 43.65 5.98 -12.12
N ASN A 376 44.23 5.10 -11.32
CA ASN A 376 44.37 3.68 -11.67
C ASN A 376 43.05 2.92 -11.56
N ALA A 377 42.22 3.22 -10.55
CA ALA A 377 40.95 2.56 -10.32
C ALA A 377 39.94 2.78 -11.46
N VAL A 378 39.83 4.03 -11.90
CA VAL A 378 38.90 4.48 -12.94
C VAL A 378 39.46 4.22 -14.34
N GLY A 379 40.78 3.98 -14.47
CA GLY A 379 41.43 3.75 -15.75
C GLY A 379 41.56 5.04 -16.57
N LEU A 380 41.98 6.13 -15.90
CA LEU A 380 42.19 7.40 -16.56
C LEU A 380 43.38 7.34 -17.50
N ASP A 381 43.18 7.83 -18.71
CA ASP A 381 44.19 7.86 -19.76
C ASP A 381 44.47 9.31 -20.19
N PRO A 382 45.69 9.83 -19.95
CA PRO A 382 46.06 11.17 -20.40
C PRO A 382 46.00 11.35 -21.92
N SER A 383 46.23 10.29 -22.70
CA SER A 383 46.18 10.33 -24.16
C SER A 383 44.75 10.50 -24.68
N ARG A 384 43.76 10.05 -23.90
CA ARG A 384 42.32 10.25 -24.16
C ARG A 384 41.82 11.65 -23.78
N GLY A 385 42.64 12.45 -23.10
CA GLY A 385 42.27 13.78 -22.61
C GLY A 385 41.47 13.74 -21.31
N ASP A 386 41.66 12.70 -20.50
CA ASP A 386 41.03 12.58 -19.19
C ASP A 386 41.60 13.58 -18.18
N ALA A 387 40.78 13.99 -17.21
CA ALA A 387 41.17 14.91 -16.16
C ALA A 387 40.71 14.43 -14.78
N ILE A 388 41.52 14.70 -13.77
CA ILE A 388 41.20 14.45 -12.36
C ILE A 388 41.49 15.69 -11.53
N SER A 389 40.62 15.99 -10.57
CA SER A 389 40.81 17.03 -9.57
C SER A 389 40.50 16.46 -8.19
N VAL A 390 41.45 16.57 -7.26
CA VAL A 390 41.30 16.10 -5.88
C VAL A 390 41.37 17.30 -4.94
N VAL A 391 40.38 17.45 -4.06
CA VAL A 391 40.31 18.57 -3.11
C VAL A 391 39.97 18.05 -1.72
N SER A 392 40.68 18.57 -0.70
CA SER A 392 40.34 18.36 0.72
C SER A 392 39.38 19.44 1.17
N VAL A 393 38.21 19.06 1.71
CA VAL A 393 37.28 19.99 2.36
C VAL A 393 36.63 19.32 3.57
N PRO A 394 36.32 20.08 4.64
CA PRO A 394 35.64 19.52 5.80
C PRO A 394 34.18 19.17 5.44
N PHE A 395 33.79 17.91 5.69
CA PHE A 395 32.43 17.46 5.45
C PHE A 395 31.55 17.78 6.66
N GLU A 396 30.42 18.46 6.43
CA GLU A 396 29.34 18.54 7.41
C GLU A 396 28.60 17.20 7.44
N ILE A 397 29.10 16.24 8.21
CA ILE A 397 28.36 15.01 8.48
C ILE A 397 27.18 15.43 9.35
N GLY A 398 26.01 15.59 8.74
CA GLY A 398 24.75 15.81 9.45
C GLY A 398 24.64 14.77 10.54
N ARG A 399 24.57 15.21 11.80
CA ARG A 399 24.40 14.30 12.93
C ARG A 399 23.24 13.37 12.59
N PRO A 400 23.41 12.03 12.62
CA PRO A 400 22.29 11.14 12.41
C PRO A 400 21.22 11.55 13.41
N MET A 401 20.04 11.93 12.91
CA MET A 401 18.86 12.02 13.74
C MET A 401 18.67 10.62 14.30
N VAL A 402 19.11 10.40 15.52
CA VAL A 402 18.63 9.27 16.31
C VAL A 402 17.13 9.51 16.38
N SER A 403 16.38 8.76 15.58
CA SER A 403 14.94 8.63 15.76
C SER A 403 14.75 8.19 17.20
N GLU A 404 14.28 9.11 18.06
CA GLU A 404 13.75 8.73 19.35
C GLU A 404 12.76 7.59 19.09
N PRO A 405 12.84 6.47 19.83
CA PRO A 405 11.84 5.43 19.68
C PRO A 405 10.50 6.10 19.94
N GLU A 406 9.58 6.01 18.98
CA GLU A 406 8.21 6.46 19.16
C GLU A 406 7.74 5.89 20.49
N ALA A 407 7.58 6.77 21.47
CA ALA A 407 7.01 6.39 22.74
C ALA A 407 5.58 5.94 22.41
N GLY A 408 5.42 4.63 22.23
CA GLY A 408 4.12 3.98 22.22
C GLY A 408 3.46 4.35 23.54
N GLY A 409 2.69 5.44 23.50
CA GLY A 409 2.10 6.04 24.66
C GLY A 409 1.23 4.99 25.33
N TRP A 410 1.24 4.98 26.66
CA TRP A 410 0.40 4.17 27.54
C TRP A 410 -1.03 3.95 27.03
N LEU A 411 -1.59 4.88 26.25
CA LEU A 411 -2.85 4.76 25.50
C LEU A 411 -2.99 3.45 24.71
N ASN A 412 -1.96 3.03 23.96
CA ASN A 412 -2.02 1.82 23.13
C ASN A 412 -2.01 0.53 23.97
N GLU A 413 -1.50 0.61 25.20
CA GLU A 413 -1.44 -0.51 26.15
C GLU A 413 -2.72 -0.61 26.99
N VAL A 414 -3.40 0.51 27.28
CA VAL A 414 -4.65 0.52 28.07
C VAL A 414 -5.93 0.32 27.25
N TRP A 415 -5.94 0.64 25.96
CA TRP A 415 -7.15 0.59 25.13
C TRP A 415 -7.85 -0.80 25.13
N PRO A 416 -7.14 -1.94 25.01
CA PRO A 416 -7.78 -3.28 25.06
C PRO A 416 -8.28 -3.67 26.45
N VAL A 417 -7.75 -3.05 27.52
CA VAL A 417 -8.17 -3.30 28.91
C VAL A 417 -9.45 -2.52 29.22
N VAL A 418 -9.57 -1.29 28.71
CA VAL A 418 -10.76 -0.44 28.87
C VAL A 418 -11.99 -1.11 28.23
N GLU A 419 -11.84 -1.70 27.04
CA GLU A 419 -12.94 -2.38 26.35
C GLU A 419 -13.42 -3.64 27.11
N ARG A 420 -12.54 -4.31 27.87
CA ARG A 420 -12.90 -5.46 28.71
C ARG A 420 -13.54 -5.08 30.05
N VAL A 421 -13.28 -3.87 30.56
CA VAL A 421 -13.66 -3.43 31.91
C VAL A 421 -14.92 -2.56 31.93
N HIS A 422 -15.25 -1.82 30.86
CA HIS A 422 -16.36 -0.87 30.89
C HIS A 422 -17.74 -1.53 31.11
N ARG A 423 -18.00 -2.71 30.52
CA ARG A 423 -19.29 -3.42 30.68
C ARG A 423 -19.57 -3.89 32.12
N PRO A 424 -18.66 -4.59 32.82
CA PRO A 424 -18.89 -4.94 34.24
C PRO A 424 -18.86 -3.73 35.17
N ALA A 425 -18.09 -2.68 34.86
CA ALA A 425 -18.03 -1.46 35.67
C ALA A 425 -19.37 -0.69 35.70
N ILE A 426 -20.04 -0.56 34.55
CA ILE A 426 -21.36 0.08 34.47
C ILE A 426 -22.42 -0.71 35.26
N ALA A 427 -22.39 -2.05 35.19
CA ALA A 427 -23.27 -2.90 35.99
C ALA A 427 -23.02 -2.74 37.50
N LEU A 428 -21.75 -2.65 37.93
CA LEU A 428 -21.38 -2.44 39.33
C LEU A 428 -21.82 -1.07 39.86
N ILE A 429 -21.69 -0.02 39.03
CA ILE A 429 -22.16 1.34 39.35
C ILE A 429 -23.68 1.36 39.46
N GLY A 430 -24.41 0.65 38.59
CA GLY A 430 -25.86 0.51 38.68
C GLY A 430 -26.31 -0.15 40.00
N VAL A 431 -25.60 -1.22 40.42
CA VAL A 431 -25.85 -1.89 41.71
C VAL A 431 -25.51 -0.99 42.89
N LEU A 432 -24.41 -0.25 42.83
CA LEU A 432 -24.00 0.70 43.87
C LEU A 432 -25.00 1.85 44.01
N LEU A 433 -25.50 2.38 42.90
CA LEU A 433 -26.51 3.44 42.89
C LEU A 433 -27.82 2.93 43.50
N ALA A 434 -28.28 1.73 43.13
CA ALA A 434 -29.44 1.10 43.75
C ALA A 434 -29.24 0.89 45.27
N PHE A 435 -28.04 0.51 45.69
CA PHE A 435 -27.68 0.37 47.10
C PHE A 435 -27.69 1.72 47.84
N LEU A 436 -27.14 2.79 47.25
CA LEU A 436 -27.13 4.14 47.83
C LEU A 436 -28.54 4.73 47.91
N LEU A 437 -29.39 4.49 46.91
CA LEU A 437 -30.79 4.90 46.92
C LEU A 437 -31.58 4.19 48.02
N ALA A 438 -31.34 2.88 48.20
CA ALA A 438 -31.89 2.11 49.32
C ALA A 438 -31.40 2.66 50.68
N LEU A 439 -30.13 3.05 50.78
CA LEU A 439 -29.55 3.63 52.00
C LEU A 439 -30.12 5.03 52.31
N GLY A 440 -30.32 5.87 51.28
CA GLY A 440 -30.90 7.20 51.39
C GLY A 440 -32.34 7.17 51.89
N VAL A 441 -33.15 6.23 51.37
CA VAL A 441 -34.52 6.00 51.81
C VAL A 441 -34.55 5.47 53.26
N MET A 442 -33.63 4.57 53.61
CA MET A 442 -33.51 4.06 54.98
C MET A 442 -33.11 5.15 55.98
N ARG A 443 -32.32 6.15 55.54
CA ARG A 443 -32.00 7.36 56.32
C ARG A 443 -33.19 8.31 56.42
N ALA A 444 -33.93 8.52 55.33
CA ALA A 444 -35.13 9.38 55.31
C ALA A 444 -36.25 8.81 56.20
N LEU A 445 -36.36 7.49 56.31
CA LEU A 445 -37.31 6.81 57.22
C LEU A 445 -36.91 6.88 58.70
N ARG A 446 -35.67 7.30 59.03
CA ARG A 446 -35.18 7.51 60.40
C ARG A 446 -35.40 8.93 60.91
N GLN A 447 -35.84 9.87 60.08
CA GLN A 447 -36.20 11.21 60.53
C GLN A 447 -37.63 11.20 61.10
N PRO A 448 -37.87 11.70 62.32
CA PRO A 448 -39.22 11.84 62.86
C PRO A 448 -40.00 12.86 62.03
N ALA A 449 -41.27 12.58 61.76
CA ALA A 449 -42.13 13.46 60.99
C ALA A 449 -42.30 14.81 61.71
N PRO A 450 -42.31 15.95 61.00
CA PRO A 450 -42.63 17.24 61.60
C PRO A 450 -44.08 17.24 62.11
N GLU A 451 -44.27 17.74 63.34
CA GLU A 451 -45.58 17.88 63.99
C GLU A 451 -46.41 19.01 63.34
N PRO A 452 -47.76 18.90 63.36
CA PRO A 452 -48.65 19.85 62.71
C PRO A 452 -48.74 21.17 63.50
N VAL A 453 -48.51 22.30 62.82
CA VAL A 453 -48.75 23.63 63.38
C VAL A 453 -50.25 23.91 63.39
N VAL A 454 -50.81 24.07 64.59
CA VAL A 454 -52.17 24.57 64.84
C VAL A 454 -52.15 26.10 64.71
N GLN A 455 -52.91 26.65 63.76
CA GLN A 455 -53.29 28.07 63.74
C GLN A 455 -54.73 28.21 64.25
N PRO A 456 -55.03 29.19 65.11
CA PRO A 456 -56.39 29.45 65.57
C PRO A 456 -57.20 30.25 64.54
N ALA A 457 -58.43 29.82 64.31
CA ALA A 457 -59.53 30.63 63.76
C ALA A 457 -60.24 31.37 64.94
N PRO A 458 -61.13 32.37 64.75
CA PRO A 458 -61.83 32.68 63.50
C PRO A 458 -62.05 34.18 63.20
N GLU A 459 -62.36 34.50 61.93
CA GLU A 459 -63.33 35.55 61.63
C GLU A 459 -63.99 35.25 60.28
N GLN A 460 -65.31 35.10 60.30
CA GLN A 460 -66.16 34.90 59.12
C GLN A 460 -66.79 36.23 58.73
N VAL A 461 -66.52 36.75 57.52
CA VAL A 461 -67.46 37.62 56.80
C VAL A 461 -67.30 37.41 55.28
N GLU A 462 -68.40 37.01 54.66
CA GLU A 462 -68.87 37.20 53.27
C GLU A 462 -68.09 36.63 52.05
N ALA A 463 -68.83 35.81 51.30
CA ALA A 463 -68.80 35.74 49.82
C ALA A 463 -69.88 36.72 49.28
N PRO A 464 -69.93 37.13 47.99
CA PRO A 464 -69.45 36.39 46.81
C PRO A 464 -68.87 37.22 45.64
N GLU A 465 -68.57 36.49 44.56
CA GLU A 465 -68.64 36.89 43.14
C GLU A 465 -67.47 37.71 42.52
N GLU A 466 -66.67 37.04 41.67
CA GLU A 466 -66.67 37.23 40.20
C GLU A 466 -65.57 36.36 39.53
N VAL A 467 -65.95 35.70 38.44
CA VAL A 467 -65.10 34.98 37.46
C VAL A 467 -64.43 36.01 36.52
N PRO A 468 -63.19 35.81 35.99
CA PRO A 468 -63.07 35.00 34.78
C PRO A 468 -61.73 34.25 34.54
N ALA A 469 -61.91 33.14 33.82
CA ALA A 469 -61.14 32.69 32.66
C ALA A 469 -59.61 32.59 32.74
N LEU A 470 -59.17 31.34 32.87
CA LEU A 470 -58.13 30.69 32.07
C LEU A 470 -57.68 31.51 30.83
N ALA A 471 -56.43 31.98 30.84
CA ALA A 471 -55.73 32.44 29.66
C ALA A 471 -54.33 31.81 29.61
N ALA A 472 -54.13 31.08 28.52
CA ALA A 472 -52.88 30.78 27.83
C ALA A 472 -51.76 30.05 28.62
N ALA A 473 -51.62 28.78 28.24
CA ALA A 473 -50.38 28.03 28.33
C ALA A 473 -49.23 28.82 27.67
N GLN A 474 -48.08 28.85 28.35
CA GLN A 474 -46.79 29.16 27.73
C GLN A 474 -46.30 27.90 27.00
N PRO A 475 -45.70 28.00 25.79
CA PRO A 475 -45.16 26.84 25.09
C PRO A 475 -43.90 26.34 25.80
N GLU A 476 -43.71 25.02 25.79
CA GLU A 476 -42.44 24.39 26.14
C GLU A 476 -41.37 24.86 25.14
N GLU A 477 -40.30 25.48 25.64
CA GLU A 477 -39.12 25.83 24.86
C GLU A 477 -38.53 24.55 24.25
N THR A 478 -38.37 24.56 22.94
CA THR A 478 -37.86 23.40 22.21
C THR A 478 -36.34 23.40 22.25
N PHE A 479 -35.72 22.23 22.36
CA PHE A 479 -34.27 22.04 22.41
C PHE A 479 -33.50 22.73 21.26
N GLU A 480 -34.14 22.94 20.11
CA GLU A 480 -33.56 23.68 18.97
C GLU A 480 -33.44 25.19 19.24
N GLU A 481 -34.36 25.81 19.98
CA GLU A 481 -34.30 27.24 20.34
C GLU A 481 -33.21 27.51 21.40
N ALA A 482 -32.99 26.57 22.32
CA ALA A 482 -31.90 26.63 23.29
C ALA A 482 -30.51 26.55 22.62
N LEU A 483 -30.39 25.69 21.59
CA LEU A 483 -29.16 25.54 20.80
C LEU A 483 -28.85 26.77 19.94
N GLN A 484 -29.89 27.44 19.41
CA GLN A 484 -29.72 28.69 18.66
C GLN A 484 -29.32 29.85 19.58
N GLN A 485 -29.87 29.92 20.79
CA GLN A 485 -29.49 30.94 21.77
C GLN A 485 -28.05 30.77 22.28
N GLU A 486 -27.58 29.52 22.49
CA GLU A 486 -26.17 29.26 22.82
C GLU A 486 -25.23 29.71 21.68
N GLN A 487 -25.58 29.41 20.43
CA GLN A 487 -24.76 29.82 19.28
C GLN A 487 -24.74 31.34 19.06
N GLU A 488 -25.84 32.04 19.28
CA GLU A 488 -25.88 33.51 19.22
C GLU A 488 -25.10 34.17 20.36
N GLN A 489 -25.10 33.56 21.56
CA GLN A 489 -24.29 34.02 22.70
C GLN A 489 -22.78 33.82 22.46
N GLU A 490 -22.37 32.67 21.93
CA GLU A 490 -20.97 32.42 21.57
C GLU A 490 -20.48 33.37 20.46
N GLN A 491 -21.32 33.69 19.48
CA GLN A 491 -20.97 34.67 18.43
C GLN A 491 -20.84 36.10 18.97
N HIS A 492 -21.66 36.48 19.95
CA HIS A 492 -21.56 37.78 20.62
C HIS A 492 -20.32 37.88 21.53
N GLU A 493 -19.90 36.78 22.14
CA GLU A 493 -18.70 36.73 22.99
C GLU A 493 -17.41 36.73 22.15
N LEU A 494 -17.42 36.03 21.01
CA LEU A 494 -16.30 36.02 20.05
C LEU A 494 -16.12 37.36 19.32
N SER A 495 -17.19 38.10 19.05
CA SER A 495 -17.11 39.43 18.42
C SER A 495 -16.58 40.51 19.38
N GLY A 496 -16.80 40.37 20.69
CA GLY A 496 -16.18 41.23 21.70
C GLY A 496 -14.66 41.04 21.81
N LEU A 497 -14.19 39.80 21.74
CA LEU A 497 -12.75 39.45 21.84
C LEU A 497 -11.91 39.93 20.64
N ILE A 498 -12.52 40.12 19.47
CA ILE A 498 -11.85 40.64 18.26
C ILE A 498 -11.55 42.14 18.39
N VAL A 499 -12.36 42.88 19.15
CA VAL A 499 -12.18 44.33 19.37
C VAL A 499 -11.16 44.59 20.50
N GLU A 500 -11.12 43.75 21.53
CA GLU A 500 -10.23 43.95 22.68
C GLU A 500 -8.80 43.42 22.48
N SER A 501 -8.55 42.49 21.55
CA SER A 501 -7.20 41.88 21.38
C SER A 501 -6.90 41.43 19.94
N PRO A 502 -6.62 42.36 19.01
CA PRO A 502 -6.33 42.04 17.61
C PRO A 502 -5.09 41.15 17.39
N GLU A 503 -4.16 41.12 18.36
CA GLU A 503 -2.94 40.30 18.29
C GLU A 503 -3.18 38.79 18.46
N LEU A 504 -4.25 38.40 19.15
CA LEU A 504 -4.62 36.98 19.34
C LEU A 504 -5.34 36.43 18.10
N ALA A 505 -6.27 37.21 17.52
CA ALA A 505 -6.95 36.87 16.27
C ALA A 505 -5.98 36.65 15.10
N ALA A 506 -4.95 37.49 14.99
CA ALA A 506 -3.90 37.36 13.97
C ALA A 506 -2.99 36.13 14.17
N ARG A 507 -3.00 35.52 15.35
CA ARG A 507 -2.22 34.31 15.68
C ARG A 507 -3.00 33.04 15.32
N VAL A 508 -4.32 33.05 15.57
CA VAL A 508 -5.24 31.97 15.19
C VAL A 508 -5.39 31.88 13.67
N LEU A 509 -5.55 33.01 12.97
CA LEU A 509 -5.60 33.03 11.50
C LEU A 509 -4.28 32.56 10.86
N ARG A 510 -3.14 32.84 11.50
CA ARG A 510 -1.83 32.31 11.05
C ARG A 510 -1.66 30.81 11.32
N ALA A 511 -2.28 30.27 12.37
CA ALA A 511 -2.27 28.84 12.63
C ALA A 511 -3.11 28.09 11.58
N TRP A 512 -4.31 28.60 11.26
CA TRP A 512 -5.18 27.99 10.25
C TRP A 512 -4.65 28.09 8.82
N MET A 513 -3.95 29.17 8.46
CA MET A 513 -3.27 29.22 7.15
C MET A 513 -2.06 28.28 7.04
N LYS A 514 -1.59 27.68 8.14
CA LYS A 514 -0.44 26.77 8.15
C LYS A 514 -0.83 25.29 8.15
N GLU A 515 -2.12 24.99 8.36
CA GLU A 515 -2.70 23.64 8.38
C GLU A 515 -3.64 23.36 7.19
N GLY A 516 -3.67 24.24 6.18
CA GLY A 516 -4.38 24.06 4.91
C GLY A 516 -3.49 23.65 3.76
#